data_AF-A0A9P1GDN1-F1
#
_entry.id   AF-A0A9P1GDN1-F1
#
_cell.length_a   1.000
_cell.length_b   1.000
_cell.length_c   1.000
_cell.angle_alpha   90.00
_cell.angle_beta   90.00
_cell.angle_gamma   90.00
#
_symmetry.space_group_name_H-M   'P 1'
#
loop_
_entity.id
_entity.type
_entity.pdbx_description
1 polymer ?
#
loop_
_entity_poly.entity_id
_entity_poly.type
_entity_poly.pdbx_seq_one_letter_code
_entity_poly.pdbx_strand_id
1 'polypeptide(L)'
;MVVLPVQRRRRAVLLVLAVALAIALVPHPKSPQGQEEDQQEHFMAVAQEVHHGHFHFGHFGHSGHFGHFGHFGHFGHAREVETPTLTLAPEEVEAKLAEAENASVSLTLLGCMGFVMATFYLVNWPDEDIRQISLEVINSTISVFGALLFFHTFEELLEHYVFPEMYHWQEVVVSMLQMLLWFALLQLVLAYYSGAIGHNTAVRLRSDSLSVAKACGSPRTKACLMKSAERHLGVIKMNTEAWGILLGHATGFAATKACSQLQQAVPRNFFCVALMPLVSFGIIILVYRATELVRYKITMRDGEEDEFEEIWRERTAETEDEVIALAVSFSIVQMLRFGVSGHLPNAAGEDPEGFNLHSNSSCALLLLVGLVPGVADVVRVLYTRNAKTFTRIVSGEGEDEVPRSRNWCEGISSMSFAWCIHFAADWWIASHLHLDGSMKAVLSALSVTAVAFVVIFGLDKVADSHFDDEEVHRALRGMIAGLGLLVGFSWERCFDASLEGLANHRYFGTVPPAISRVALAFGLALMVLPAWKWYILPMLHEAHEGHEDYASTVKEVEEEARSRPRLFGRLGSSMTMISDETAKSKLNRRCSSTFSREGSVNLLTA
;
A
#
# COMPACT_ATOMS: atom_id res chain seq x y z
N MET A 1 19.86 31.65 27.64
CA MET A 1 19.21 32.69 26.83
C MET A 1 19.78 32.63 25.41
N VAL A 2 19.14 31.92 24.49
CA VAL A 2 19.10 32.24 23.05
C VAL A 2 17.72 31.75 22.58
N VAL A 3 16.77 32.67 22.57
CA VAL A 3 15.40 32.42 22.12
C VAL A 3 15.41 32.45 20.60
N LEU A 4 15.44 31.30 19.95
CA LEU A 4 15.17 31.24 18.51
C LEU A 4 13.69 31.58 18.27
N PRO A 5 13.39 32.49 17.33
CA PRO A 5 12.12 33.19 17.32
C PRO A 5 10.99 32.32 16.77
N VAL A 6 9.86 32.35 17.49
CA VAL A 6 8.51 31.88 17.10
C VAL A 6 8.14 32.26 15.65
N GLN A 7 8.77 33.30 15.08
CA GLN A 7 8.63 33.71 13.69
C GLN A 7 9.00 32.63 12.67
N ARG A 8 9.99 31.74 12.90
CA ARG A 8 10.32 30.68 11.91
C ARG A 8 9.24 29.60 11.82
N ARG A 9 8.59 29.26 12.93
CA ARG A 9 7.45 28.31 12.97
C ARG A 9 6.23 28.88 12.28
N ARG A 10 5.94 30.18 12.50
CA ARG A 10 4.90 30.89 11.75
C ARG A 10 5.23 30.96 10.26
N ARG A 11 6.49 31.14 9.87
CA ARG A 11 6.89 31.18 8.45
C ARG A 11 6.71 29.84 7.73
N ALA A 12 6.97 28.70 8.36
CA ALA A 12 6.73 27.40 7.73
C ALA A 12 5.22 27.12 7.55
N VAL A 13 4.41 27.38 8.58
CA VAL A 13 2.95 27.26 8.50
C VAL A 13 2.35 28.30 7.54
N LEU A 14 2.87 29.53 7.53
CA LEU A 14 2.51 30.55 6.55
C LEU A 14 2.98 30.21 5.15
N LEU A 15 4.07 29.47 4.96
CA LEU A 15 4.53 29.02 3.64
C LEU A 15 3.58 27.94 3.10
N VAL A 16 3.19 26.97 3.93
CA VAL A 16 2.20 25.95 3.57
C VAL A 16 0.83 26.58 3.29
N LEU A 17 0.37 27.49 4.16
CA LEU A 17 -0.86 28.26 3.93
C LEU A 17 -0.75 29.21 2.75
N ALA A 18 0.42 29.81 2.47
CA ALA A 18 0.62 30.69 1.32
C ALA A 18 0.72 29.92 0.01
N VAL A 19 1.23 28.69 0.01
CA VAL A 19 1.17 27.80 -1.17
C VAL A 19 -0.28 27.36 -1.41
N ALA A 20 -1.00 26.95 -0.36
CA ALA A 20 -2.43 26.64 -0.46
C ALA A 20 -3.27 27.86 -0.91
N LEU A 21 -2.97 29.05 -0.41
CA LEU A 21 -3.63 30.30 -0.78
C LEU A 21 -3.21 30.78 -2.18
N ALA A 22 -1.95 30.58 -2.59
CA ALA A 22 -1.49 30.90 -3.95
C ALA A 22 -2.13 30.00 -5.00
N ILE A 23 -2.41 28.73 -4.65
CA ILE A 23 -3.20 27.81 -5.48
C ILE A 23 -4.67 28.26 -5.51
N ALA A 24 -5.25 28.66 -4.37
CA ALA A 24 -6.63 29.17 -4.29
C ALA A 24 -6.84 30.57 -4.93
N LEU A 25 -5.76 31.32 -5.17
CA LEU A 25 -5.77 32.66 -5.76
C LEU A 25 -5.42 32.66 -7.25
N VAL A 26 -5.27 31.50 -7.89
CA VAL A 26 -5.18 31.41 -9.35
C VAL A 26 -6.49 31.98 -9.92
N PRO A 27 -6.45 33.11 -10.65
CA PRO A 27 -7.67 33.75 -11.13
C PRO A 27 -8.34 32.88 -12.18
N HIS A 28 -9.64 32.62 -12.02
CA HIS A 28 -10.50 32.06 -13.06
C HIS A 28 -10.30 32.82 -14.38
N PRO A 29 -9.85 32.17 -15.47
CA PRO A 29 -9.99 32.76 -16.79
C PRO A 29 -11.49 32.78 -17.14
N LYS A 30 -11.88 33.88 -17.78
CA LYS A 30 -13.26 34.06 -18.25
C LYS A 30 -13.55 32.97 -19.28
N SER A 31 -14.67 32.26 -19.07
CA SER A 31 -15.23 31.27 -20.00
C SER A 31 -15.15 31.74 -21.46
N PRO A 32 -14.56 30.97 -22.39
CA PRO A 32 -14.71 31.25 -23.80
C PRO A 32 -16.13 30.82 -24.23
N GLN A 33 -17.08 31.74 -24.11
CA GLN A 33 -18.32 31.67 -24.89
C GLN A 33 -17.93 31.79 -26.37
N GLY A 34 -17.95 30.68 -27.11
CA GLY A 34 -17.79 30.72 -28.57
C GLY A 34 -17.14 29.52 -29.27
N GLN A 35 -16.81 28.42 -28.58
CA GLN A 35 -16.26 27.22 -29.24
C GLN A 35 -17.16 25.97 -29.20
N GLU A 36 -18.32 26.03 -28.54
CA GLU A 36 -19.27 24.91 -28.50
C GLU A 36 -20.13 24.77 -29.78
N GLU A 37 -20.32 25.83 -30.57
CA GLU A 37 -21.14 25.74 -31.80
C GLU A 37 -20.40 25.04 -32.97
N ASP A 38 -19.07 25.16 -33.08
CA ASP A 38 -18.30 24.57 -34.20
C ASP A 38 -18.00 23.07 -34.01
N GLN A 39 -17.90 22.58 -32.76
CA GLN A 39 -17.69 21.15 -32.49
C GLN A 39 -18.97 20.33 -32.64
N GLN A 40 -20.14 20.95 -32.41
CA GLN A 40 -21.43 20.26 -32.52
C GLN A 40 -21.88 20.08 -33.99
N GLU A 41 -21.52 21.01 -34.89
CA GLU A 41 -21.73 20.83 -36.34
C GLU A 41 -20.78 19.80 -36.97
N HIS A 42 -19.52 19.70 -36.52
CA HIS A 42 -18.58 18.70 -37.05
C HIS A 42 -18.94 17.27 -36.59
N PHE A 43 -19.46 17.10 -35.37
CA PHE A 43 -19.89 15.80 -34.84
C PHE A 43 -21.16 15.27 -35.54
N MET A 44 -22.09 16.16 -35.90
CA MET A 44 -23.30 15.79 -36.67
C MET A 44 -22.99 15.42 -38.12
N ALA A 45 -21.99 16.06 -38.75
CA ALA A 45 -21.57 15.74 -40.12
C ALA A 45 -20.89 14.36 -40.24
N VAL A 46 -20.07 13.98 -39.24
CA VAL A 46 -19.39 12.66 -39.21
C VAL A 46 -20.37 11.52 -38.91
N ALA A 47 -21.40 11.77 -38.09
CA ALA A 47 -22.45 10.77 -37.82
C ALA A 47 -23.34 10.47 -39.05
N GLN A 48 -23.45 11.40 -40.01
CA GLN A 48 -24.25 11.22 -41.22
C GLN A 48 -23.52 10.49 -42.37
N GLU A 49 -22.19 10.53 -42.44
CA GLU A 49 -21.41 9.83 -43.47
C GLU A 49 -21.25 8.31 -43.23
N VAL A 50 -21.44 7.83 -41.99
CA VAL A 50 -21.38 6.40 -41.67
C VAL A 50 -22.67 5.66 -42.08
N HIS A 51 -23.77 6.36 -42.33
CA HIS A 51 -25.06 5.75 -42.66
C HIS A 51 -25.29 5.49 -44.17
N HIS A 52 -24.47 6.03 -45.08
CA HIS A 52 -24.62 5.80 -46.52
C HIS A 52 -23.27 5.67 -47.24
N GLY A 53 -22.66 4.48 -47.22
CA GLY A 53 -21.44 4.18 -47.97
C GLY A 53 -21.42 2.78 -48.57
N HIS A 54 -21.99 2.63 -49.78
CA HIS A 54 -21.76 1.48 -50.65
C HIS A 54 -20.26 1.37 -50.98
N PHE A 55 -19.58 0.33 -50.51
CA PHE A 55 -18.20 0.04 -50.91
C PHE A 55 -18.16 -0.83 -52.18
N HIS A 56 -17.71 -0.22 -53.27
CA HIS A 56 -17.33 -0.87 -54.52
C HIS A 56 -15.99 -1.61 -54.37
N PHE A 57 -15.96 -2.87 -54.82
CA PHE A 57 -14.77 -3.70 -54.96
C PHE A 57 -13.86 -3.22 -56.11
N GLY A 58 -12.55 -3.16 -55.87
CA GLY A 58 -11.51 -2.94 -56.87
C GLY A 58 -10.38 -3.97 -56.74
N HIS A 59 -10.24 -4.81 -57.76
CA HIS A 59 -9.28 -5.90 -57.96
C HIS A 59 -7.79 -5.49 -57.92
N PHE A 60 -6.94 -6.38 -57.37
CA PHE A 60 -5.59 -6.83 -57.84
C PHE A 60 -5.12 -7.91 -56.82
N GLY A 61 -4.62 -9.12 -57.09
CA GLY A 61 -4.21 -9.83 -58.29
C GLY A 61 -2.95 -10.68 -57.99
N HIS A 62 -3.13 -12.00 -57.75
CA HIS A 62 -2.15 -13.13 -57.79
C HIS A 62 -0.96 -13.16 -56.79
N SER A 63 -0.43 -14.29 -56.28
CA SER A 63 -0.65 -15.75 -56.44
C SER A 63 0.30 -16.51 -55.48
N GLY A 64 -0.11 -17.67 -54.93
CA GLY A 64 0.82 -18.62 -54.26
C GLY A 64 0.15 -19.74 -53.46
N HIS A 65 0.01 -20.92 -54.07
CA HIS A 65 -0.67 -22.14 -53.63
C HIS A 65 -0.02 -22.93 -52.46
N PHE A 66 -0.88 -23.64 -51.69
CA PHE A 66 -0.81 -25.02 -51.10
C PHE A 66 -1.43 -24.99 -49.68
N GLY A 67 -2.37 -25.83 -49.22
CA GLY A 67 -3.10 -26.96 -49.79
C GLY A 67 -3.93 -27.64 -48.67
N HIS A 68 -5.25 -27.66 -48.84
CA HIS A 68 -6.15 -28.80 -48.61
C HIS A 68 -6.27 -29.52 -47.24
N PHE A 69 -7.38 -29.25 -46.53
CA PHE A 69 -8.27 -30.18 -45.80
C PHE A 69 -9.54 -29.34 -45.50
N GLY A 70 -10.78 -29.69 -45.81
CA GLY A 70 -11.41 -30.96 -46.10
C GLY A 70 -12.73 -31.08 -45.33
N HIS A 71 -13.71 -30.25 -45.71
CA HIS A 71 -15.18 -30.40 -45.62
C HIS A 71 -15.83 -31.30 -44.54
N PHE A 72 -16.65 -30.69 -43.66
CA PHE A 72 -17.95 -31.13 -43.12
C PHE A 72 -18.54 -29.93 -42.36
N GLY A 73 -19.76 -29.42 -42.50
CA GLY A 73 -20.91 -29.69 -43.36
C GLY A 73 -21.89 -28.51 -43.18
N HIS A 74 -22.67 -28.23 -44.22
CA HIS A 74 -23.69 -27.18 -44.31
C HIS A 74 -24.74 -27.23 -43.18
N PHE A 75 -24.95 -26.11 -42.48
CA PHE A 75 -26.22 -25.64 -41.88
C PHE A 75 -26.01 -24.14 -41.65
N GLY A 76 -26.57 -23.24 -42.47
CA GLY A 76 -27.92 -22.72 -42.30
C GLY A 76 -27.80 -21.19 -42.40
N HIS A 77 -28.74 -20.56 -43.10
CA HIS A 77 -28.72 -19.14 -43.45
C HIS A 77 -28.31 -18.21 -42.31
N ALA A 78 -27.45 -17.23 -42.63
CA ALA A 78 -27.23 -16.04 -41.82
C ALA A 78 -28.60 -15.38 -41.55
N ARG A 79 -29.10 -15.58 -40.34
CA ARG A 79 -30.16 -14.76 -39.78
C ARG A 79 -29.46 -13.49 -39.33
N GLU A 80 -29.80 -12.36 -39.95
CA GLU A 80 -29.51 -11.05 -39.38
C GLU A 80 -29.90 -11.10 -37.90
N VAL A 81 -28.90 -10.93 -37.03
CA VAL A 81 -29.15 -10.68 -35.61
C VAL A 81 -29.67 -9.26 -35.58
N GLU A 82 -30.98 -9.10 -35.74
CA GLU A 82 -31.69 -7.94 -35.26
C GLU A 82 -31.32 -7.81 -33.77
N THR A 83 -30.46 -6.86 -33.44
CA THR A 83 -30.32 -6.39 -32.07
C THR A 83 -31.70 -5.88 -31.67
N PRO A 84 -32.41 -6.52 -30.72
CA PRO A 84 -33.66 -5.97 -30.27
C PRO A 84 -33.30 -4.69 -29.54
N THR A 85 -33.61 -3.55 -30.15
CA THR A 85 -33.67 -2.26 -29.47
C THR A 85 -34.90 -2.32 -28.57
N LEU A 86 -34.79 -3.09 -27.49
CA LEU A 86 -35.76 -3.14 -26.41
C LEU A 86 -35.61 -1.81 -25.67
N THR A 87 -36.34 -0.80 -26.16
CA THR A 87 -36.52 0.47 -25.46
C THR A 87 -37.37 0.18 -24.23
N LEU A 88 -36.71 -0.23 -23.14
CA LEU A 88 -37.35 -0.38 -21.83
C LEU A 88 -38.04 0.93 -21.49
N ALA A 89 -39.26 0.85 -20.97
CA ALA A 89 -39.94 2.04 -20.47
C ALA A 89 -39.09 2.68 -19.36
N PRO A 90 -39.03 4.01 -19.24
CA PRO A 90 -38.24 4.68 -18.20
C PRO A 90 -38.50 4.14 -16.79
N GLU A 91 -39.76 3.78 -16.48
CA GLU A 91 -40.15 3.17 -15.20
C GLU A 91 -39.52 1.78 -14.98
N GLU A 92 -39.36 0.97 -16.03
CA GLU A 92 -38.70 -0.35 -15.93
C GLU A 92 -37.18 -0.21 -15.74
N VAL A 93 -36.58 0.82 -16.32
CA VAL A 93 -35.16 1.15 -16.11
C VAL A 93 -34.93 1.61 -14.67
N GLU A 94 -35.76 2.54 -14.17
CA GLU A 94 -35.71 3.01 -12.78
C GLU A 94 -35.91 1.86 -11.78
N ALA A 95 -36.86 0.95 -12.03
CA ALA A 95 -37.09 -0.20 -11.17
C ALA A 95 -35.87 -1.15 -11.11
N LYS A 96 -35.23 -1.42 -12.26
CA LYS A 96 -34.02 -2.26 -12.32
C LYS A 96 -32.82 -1.60 -11.62
N LEU A 97 -32.68 -0.27 -11.76
CA LEU A 97 -31.64 0.49 -11.07
C LEU A 97 -31.85 0.42 -9.54
N ALA A 98 -33.08 0.65 -9.08
CA ALA A 98 -33.41 0.56 -7.66
C ALA A 98 -33.20 -0.86 -7.09
N GLU A 99 -33.50 -1.92 -7.86
CA GLU A 99 -33.21 -3.29 -7.46
C GLU A 99 -31.70 -3.55 -7.32
N ALA A 100 -30.89 -3.08 -8.28
CA ALA A 100 -29.44 -3.19 -8.22
C ALA A 100 -28.83 -2.42 -7.04
N GLU A 101 -29.32 -1.21 -6.76
CA GLU A 101 -28.92 -0.42 -5.58
C GLU A 101 -29.29 -1.12 -4.27
N ASN A 102 -30.50 -1.66 -4.16
CA ASN A 102 -30.92 -2.40 -2.96
C ASN A 102 -30.08 -3.66 -2.75
N ALA A 103 -29.73 -4.36 -3.83
CA ALA A 103 -28.84 -5.51 -3.78
C ALA A 103 -27.42 -5.12 -3.33
N SER A 104 -26.89 -3.97 -3.78
CA SER A 104 -25.54 -3.52 -3.40
C SER A 104 -25.48 -3.15 -1.93
N VAL A 105 -26.47 -2.39 -1.44
CA VAL A 105 -26.58 -2.03 -0.02
C VAL A 105 -26.70 -3.28 0.84
N SER A 106 -27.55 -4.24 0.45
CA SER A 106 -27.75 -5.49 1.18
C SER A 106 -26.48 -6.34 1.24
N LEU A 107 -25.77 -6.49 0.11
CA LEU A 107 -24.53 -7.24 0.02
C LEU A 107 -23.41 -6.58 0.81
N THR A 108 -23.28 -5.25 0.74
CA THR A 108 -22.32 -4.48 1.54
C THR A 108 -22.58 -4.66 3.02
N LEU A 109 -23.83 -4.52 3.49
CA LEU A 109 -24.16 -4.70 4.91
C LEU A 109 -23.86 -6.12 5.40
N LEU A 110 -24.23 -7.14 4.62
CA LEU A 110 -23.93 -8.54 4.94
C LEU A 110 -22.43 -8.81 4.95
N GLY A 111 -21.72 -8.33 3.93
CA GLY A 111 -20.27 -8.44 3.77
C GLY A 111 -19.52 -7.76 4.91
N CYS A 112 -19.90 -6.53 5.27
CA CYS A 112 -19.32 -5.80 6.39
C CYS A 112 -19.56 -6.51 7.73
N MET A 113 -20.76 -7.03 7.98
CA MET A 113 -21.03 -7.78 9.21
C MET A 113 -20.18 -9.06 9.27
N GLY A 114 -20.11 -9.81 8.17
CA GLY A 114 -19.27 -11.01 8.07
C GLY A 114 -17.79 -10.69 8.26
N PHE A 115 -17.30 -9.64 7.61
CA PHE A 115 -15.93 -9.17 7.70
C PHE A 115 -15.57 -8.75 9.13
N VAL A 116 -16.37 -7.90 9.77
CA VAL A 116 -16.14 -7.46 11.15
C VAL A 116 -16.10 -8.65 12.10
N MET A 117 -17.03 -9.59 11.99
CA MET A 117 -17.03 -10.80 12.83
C MET A 117 -15.81 -11.69 12.54
N ALA A 118 -15.43 -11.87 11.28
CA ALA A 118 -14.23 -12.63 10.91
C ALA A 118 -12.97 -11.99 11.51
N THR A 119 -12.81 -10.67 11.38
CA THR A 119 -11.70 -9.93 12.00
C THR A 119 -11.66 -10.12 13.52
N PHE A 120 -12.81 -10.08 14.21
CA PHE A 120 -12.87 -10.37 15.64
C PHE A 120 -12.39 -11.78 15.97
N TYR A 121 -12.76 -12.80 15.20
CA TYR A 121 -12.27 -14.15 15.41
C TYR A 121 -10.77 -14.29 15.16
N LEU A 122 -10.25 -13.63 14.12
CA LEU A 122 -8.84 -13.69 13.73
C LEU A 122 -7.92 -12.99 14.75
N VAL A 123 -8.31 -11.81 15.24
CA VAL A 123 -7.56 -11.09 16.27
C VAL A 123 -7.61 -11.80 17.63
N ASN A 124 -8.63 -12.63 17.87
CA ASN A 124 -8.75 -13.45 19.09
C ASN A 124 -8.44 -14.92 18.83
N TRP A 125 -7.72 -15.23 17.76
CA TRP A 125 -7.41 -16.61 17.40
C TRP A 125 -6.48 -17.24 18.46
N PRO A 126 -6.60 -18.54 18.78
CA PRO A 126 -5.76 -19.19 19.78
C PRO A 126 -4.27 -19.23 19.42
N ASP A 127 -3.97 -19.19 18.12
CA ASP A 127 -2.61 -19.12 17.58
C ASP A 127 -2.08 -17.68 17.61
N GLU A 128 -0.88 -17.51 18.15
CA GLU A 128 -0.24 -16.21 18.31
C GLU A 128 0.24 -15.65 16.98
N ASP A 129 0.71 -16.50 16.07
CA ASP A 129 1.19 -16.08 14.75
C ASP A 129 0.04 -15.55 13.89
N ILE A 130 -1.09 -16.27 13.86
CA ILE A 130 -2.30 -15.83 13.16
C ILE A 130 -2.81 -14.50 13.75
N ARG A 131 -2.78 -14.34 15.08
CA ARG A 131 -3.17 -13.08 15.73
C ARG A 131 -2.27 -11.93 15.30
N GLN A 132 -0.95 -12.12 15.33
CA GLN A 132 0.02 -11.11 14.92
C GLN A 132 -0.17 -10.72 13.44
N ILE A 133 -0.22 -11.71 12.55
CA ILE A 133 -0.45 -11.51 11.12
C ILE A 133 -1.75 -10.76 10.87
N SER A 134 -2.81 -11.11 11.61
CA SER A 134 -4.10 -10.42 11.50
C SER A 134 -4.00 -8.95 11.93
N LEU A 135 -3.29 -8.66 13.02
CA LEU A 135 -3.02 -7.29 13.45
C LEU A 135 -2.17 -6.52 12.45
N GLU A 136 -1.17 -7.15 11.83
CA GLU A 136 -0.34 -6.56 10.76
C GLU A 136 -1.21 -6.18 9.55
N VAL A 137 -2.08 -7.08 9.10
CA VAL A 137 -3.00 -6.84 7.98
C VAL A 137 -3.98 -5.70 8.30
N ILE A 138 -4.55 -5.68 9.51
CA ILE A 138 -5.46 -4.60 9.95
C ILE A 138 -4.72 -3.27 10.02
N ASN A 139 -3.53 -3.24 10.63
CA ASN A 139 -2.69 -2.05 10.72
C ASN A 139 -2.33 -1.51 9.34
N SER A 140 -1.89 -2.39 8.43
CA SER A 140 -1.58 -2.04 7.04
C SER A 140 -2.82 -1.49 6.33
N THR A 141 -3.95 -2.22 6.35
CA THR A 141 -5.20 -1.83 5.69
C THR A 141 -5.70 -0.45 6.15
N ILE A 142 -5.77 -0.22 7.47
CA ILE A 142 -6.28 1.04 8.02
C ILE A 142 -5.32 2.19 7.71
N SER A 143 -4.02 1.95 7.82
CA SER A 143 -3.01 3.00 7.59
C SER A 143 -2.90 3.39 6.11
N VAL A 144 -3.01 2.43 5.20
CA VAL A 144 -3.10 2.61 3.75
C VAL A 144 -4.34 3.42 3.40
N PHE A 145 -5.49 2.99 3.91
CA PHE A 145 -6.75 3.70 3.71
C PHE A 145 -6.69 5.14 4.24
N GLY A 146 -6.15 5.33 5.44
CA GLY A 146 -5.94 6.64 6.03
C GLY A 146 -5.01 7.54 5.22
N ALA A 147 -3.94 6.97 4.65
CA ALA A 147 -3.02 7.68 3.76
C ALA A 147 -3.70 8.06 2.44
N LEU A 148 -4.51 7.16 1.88
CA LEU A 148 -5.29 7.39 0.65
C LEU A 148 -6.30 8.51 0.84
N LEU A 149 -7.12 8.48 1.90
CA LEU A 149 -8.05 9.57 2.21
C LEU A 149 -7.33 10.91 2.32
N PHE A 150 -6.16 10.93 2.96
CA PHE A 150 -5.37 12.13 3.10
C PHE A 150 -4.79 12.60 1.75
N PHE A 151 -4.25 11.70 0.94
CA PHE A 151 -3.67 11.99 -0.37
C PHE A 151 -4.73 12.42 -1.39
N HIS A 152 -5.79 11.64 -1.56
CA HIS A 152 -6.87 11.90 -2.53
C HIS A 152 -7.56 13.23 -2.28
N THR A 153 -7.71 13.65 -1.02
CA THR A 153 -8.23 14.98 -0.70
C THR A 153 -7.45 16.10 -1.40
N PHE A 154 -6.12 15.99 -1.50
CA PHE A 154 -5.32 16.98 -2.23
C PHE A 154 -5.37 16.75 -3.74
N GLU A 155 -5.44 15.50 -4.17
CA GLU A 155 -5.48 15.11 -5.57
C GLU A 155 -6.75 15.59 -6.27
N GLU A 156 -7.93 15.34 -5.69
CA GLU A 156 -9.21 15.78 -6.22
C GLU A 156 -9.25 17.31 -6.40
N LEU A 157 -8.62 18.05 -5.48
CA LEU A 157 -8.49 19.51 -5.61
C LEU A 157 -7.59 19.91 -6.78
N LEU A 158 -6.50 19.20 -7.02
CA LEU A 158 -5.64 19.45 -8.19
C LEU A 158 -6.38 19.10 -9.49
N GLU A 159 -7.08 17.97 -9.52
CA GLU A 159 -7.83 17.54 -10.71
C GLU A 159 -8.97 18.49 -11.05
N HIS A 160 -9.64 19.04 -10.03
CA HIS A 160 -10.75 19.96 -10.26
C HIS A 160 -10.29 21.40 -10.58
N TYR A 161 -9.28 21.92 -9.89
CA TYR A 161 -8.90 23.33 -10.01
C TYR A 161 -7.69 23.58 -10.93
N VAL A 162 -6.86 22.59 -11.19
CA VAL A 162 -5.56 22.77 -11.86
C VAL A 162 -5.52 22.07 -13.22
N PHE A 163 -6.00 20.83 -13.33
CA PHE A 163 -5.88 20.03 -14.56
C PHE A 163 -6.81 20.37 -15.74
N PRO A 164 -8.03 20.93 -15.59
CA PRO A 164 -8.95 21.07 -16.71
C PRO A 164 -8.43 21.91 -17.89
N GLU A 165 -7.44 22.78 -17.64
CA GLU A 165 -6.83 23.65 -18.65
C GLU A 165 -5.41 23.25 -19.04
N MET A 166 -4.92 22.10 -18.55
CA MET A 166 -3.54 21.67 -18.74
C MET A 166 -3.35 20.73 -19.93
N TYR A 167 -2.22 20.89 -20.61
CA TYR A 167 -1.73 19.89 -21.55
C TYR A 167 -1.16 18.68 -20.79
N HIS A 168 -1.21 17.50 -21.39
CA HIS A 168 -0.76 16.26 -20.76
C HIS A 168 0.68 16.31 -20.18
N TRP A 169 1.62 16.97 -20.86
CA TRP A 169 2.99 17.12 -20.32
C TRP A 169 3.04 18.00 -19.06
N GLN A 170 2.12 18.94 -18.89
CA GLN A 170 2.00 19.76 -17.70
C GLN A 170 1.46 18.94 -16.52
N GLU A 171 0.49 18.05 -16.76
CA GLU A 171 -0.01 17.11 -15.75
C GLU A 171 1.12 16.22 -15.21
N VAL A 172 1.99 15.71 -16.09
CA VAL A 172 3.18 14.94 -15.70
C VAL A 172 4.10 15.78 -14.81
N VAL A 173 4.38 17.03 -15.18
CA VAL A 173 5.22 17.93 -14.38
C VAL A 173 4.60 18.22 -13.02
N VAL A 174 3.29 18.51 -12.96
CA VAL A 174 2.60 18.76 -11.70
C VAL A 174 2.61 17.52 -10.81
N SER A 175 2.39 16.33 -11.38
CA SER A 175 2.45 15.06 -10.65
C SER A 175 3.86 14.78 -10.10
N MET A 176 4.91 15.08 -10.87
CA MET A 176 6.31 14.98 -10.40
C MET A 176 6.61 15.97 -9.27
N LEU A 177 6.11 17.20 -9.35
CA LEU A 177 6.26 18.20 -8.29
C LEU A 177 5.50 17.80 -7.03
N GLN A 178 4.30 17.24 -7.16
CA GLN A 178 3.52 16.72 -6.05
C GLN A 178 4.24 15.55 -5.37
N MET A 179 4.82 14.62 -6.13
CA MET A 179 5.67 13.56 -5.59
C MET A 179 6.85 14.14 -4.78
N LEU A 180 7.57 15.12 -5.32
CA LEU A 180 8.68 15.77 -4.61
C LEU A 180 8.23 16.50 -3.34
N LEU A 181 7.04 17.13 -3.36
CA LEU A 181 6.44 17.76 -2.19
C LEU A 181 6.17 16.74 -1.08
N TRP A 182 5.60 15.58 -1.40
CA TRP A 182 5.35 14.51 -0.44
C TRP A 182 6.63 13.92 0.13
N PHE A 183 7.65 13.68 -0.71
CA PHE A 183 8.97 13.28 -0.24
C PHE A 183 9.56 14.31 0.74
N ALA A 184 9.50 15.61 0.42
CA ALA A 184 9.98 16.65 1.31
C ALA A 184 9.20 16.69 2.63
N LEU A 185 7.87 16.54 2.58
CA LEU A 185 7.01 16.50 3.76
C LEU A 185 7.34 15.30 4.65
N LEU A 186 7.51 14.11 4.06
CA LEU A 186 7.93 12.89 4.75
C LEU A 186 9.23 13.12 5.51
N GLN A 187 10.28 13.62 4.85
CA GLN A 187 11.58 13.88 5.49
C GLN A 187 11.46 14.86 6.66
N LEU A 188 10.73 15.97 6.46
CA LEU A 188 10.60 17.02 7.48
C LEU A 188 9.77 16.57 8.69
N VAL A 189 8.69 15.83 8.46
CA VAL A 189 7.82 15.33 9.53
C VAL A 189 8.54 14.26 10.34
N LEU A 190 9.27 13.35 9.69
CA LEU A 190 10.07 12.34 10.40
C LEU A 190 11.20 12.97 11.20
N ALA A 191 11.93 13.94 10.64
CA ALA A 191 12.96 14.67 11.38
C ALA A 191 12.41 15.44 12.59
N TYR A 192 11.16 15.90 12.48
CA TYR A 192 10.49 16.58 13.59
C TYR A 192 10.08 15.60 14.68
N TYR A 193 9.39 14.49 14.34
CA TYR A 193 8.88 13.55 15.34
C TYR A 193 9.96 12.66 15.96
N SER A 194 11.03 12.34 15.22
CA SER A 194 12.19 11.61 15.77
C SER A 194 12.94 12.40 16.83
N GLY A 195 12.86 13.74 16.77
CA GLY A 195 13.61 14.64 17.65
C GLY A 195 14.88 15.22 17.04
N ALA A 196 15.26 14.80 15.82
CA ALA A 196 16.50 15.23 15.15
C ALA A 196 16.56 16.76 14.91
N ILE A 197 15.44 17.38 14.51
CA ILE A 197 15.36 18.84 14.27
C ILE A 197 14.49 19.55 15.33
N GLY A 198 13.67 18.81 16.08
CA GLY A 198 12.66 19.35 17.00
C GLY A 198 12.86 18.93 18.46
N HIS A 199 12.86 19.89 19.39
CA HIS A 199 12.75 19.56 20.83
C HIS A 199 11.28 19.36 21.22
N ASN A 200 10.81 18.14 21.01
CA ASN A 200 9.47 17.71 21.41
C ASN A 200 9.44 17.48 22.93
N THR A 201 8.25 17.53 23.55
CA THR A 201 8.11 17.37 25.00
C THR A 201 8.71 16.05 25.48
N ALA A 202 8.51 14.95 24.74
CA ALA A 202 9.09 13.64 25.03
C ALA A 202 10.63 13.65 25.01
N VAL A 203 11.26 14.34 24.05
CA VAL A 203 12.73 14.48 23.95
C VAL A 203 13.29 15.16 25.19
N ARG A 204 12.64 16.26 25.63
CA ARG A 204 13.04 16.98 26.85
C ARG A 204 12.90 16.11 28.08
N LEU A 205 11.75 15.46 28.26
CA LEU A 205 11.48 14.60 29.41
C LEU A 205 12.45 13.40 29.47
N ARG A 206 12.85 12.84 28.33
CA ARG A 206 13.89 11.80 28.25
C ARG A 206 15.25 12.35 28.69
N SER A 207 15.67 13.48 28.12
CA SER A 207 16.95 14.12 28.47
C SER A 207 17.02 14.48 29.95
N ASP A 208 15.94 15.04 30.50
CA ASP A 208 15.81 15.36 31.92
C ASP A 208 15.90 14.08 32.77
N SER A 209 15.15 13.02 32.42
CA SER A 209 15.20 11.72 33.13
C SER A 209 16.60 11.12 33.14
N LEU A 210 17.30 11.16 32.00
CA LEU A 210 18.68 10.65 31.88
C LEU A 210 19.68 11.49 32.68
N SER A 211 19.55 12.82 32.65
CA SER A 211 20.43 13.71 33.41
C SER A 211 20.30 13.50 34.93
N VAL A 212 19.06 13.35 35.42
CA VAL A 212 18.77 13.05 36.83
C VAL A 212 19.23 11.63 37.18
N ALA A 213 19.04 10.65 36.29
CA ALA A 213 19.51 9.28 36.51
C ALA A 213 21.04 9.19 36.65
N LYS A 214 21.78 10.00 35.86
CA LYS A 214 23.25 10.11 35.95
C LYS A 214 23.69 10.75 37.26
N ALA A 215 22.97 11.75 37.76
CA ALA A 215 23.27 12.43 39.02
C ALA A 215 22.80 11.65 40.27
N CYS A 216 21.94 10.64 40.12
CA CYS A 216 21.33 9.93 41.24
C CYS A 216 22.24 8.85 41.84
N GLY A 217 22.50 8.93 43.15
CA GLY A 217 23.25 7.90 43.88
C GLY A 217 22.43 6.68 44.33
N SER A 218 21.09 6.73 44.23
CA SER A 218 20.20 5.64 44.67
C SER A 218 19.93 4.65 43.52
N PRO A 219 20.29 3.36 43.65
CA PRO A 219 20.09 2.36 42.60
C PRO A 219 18.62 2.20 42.19
N ARG A 220 17.69 2.21 43.17
CA ARG A 220 16.24 2.08 42.91
C ARG A 220 15.69 3.27 42.13
N THR A 221 16.11 4.48 42.49
CA THR A 221 15.66 5.71 41.83
C THR A 221 16.23 5.80 40.43
N LYS A 222 17.51 5.44 40.26
CA LYS A 222 18.15 5.34 38.94
C LYS A 222 17.42 4.37 38.02
N ALA A 223 17.06 3.18 38.49
CA ALA A 223 16.27 2.22 37.70
C ALA A 223 14.90 2.78 37.29
N CYS A 224 14.20 3.46 38.20
CA CYS A 224 12.92 4.10 37.90
C CYS A 224 13.04 5.20 36.83
N LEU A 225 14.10 6.01 36.88
CA LEU A 225 14.36 7.08 35.92
C LEU A 225 14.77 6.54 34.54
N MET A 226 15.54 5.44 34.50
CA MET A 226 15.83 4.74 33.24
C MET A 226 14.55 4.20 32.60
N LYS A 227 13.68 3.53 33.37
CA LYS A 227 12.35 3.08 32.87
C LYS A 227 11.49 4.27 32.40
N SER A 228 11.62 5.45 33.02
CA SER A 228 10.94 6.66 32.55
C SER A 228 11.52 7.18 31.23
N ALA A 229 12.84 7.21 31.09
CA ALA A 229 13.52 7.62 29.87
C ALA A 229 13.18 6.68 28.70
N GLU A 230 13.15 5.37 28.93
CA GLU A 230 12.74 4.34 27.96
C GLU A 230 11.30 4.55 27.49
N ARG A 231 10.35 4.79 28.40
CA ARG A 231 8.96 5.12 28.01
C ARG A 231 8.88 6.35 27.10
N HIS A 232 9.64 7.41 27.39
CA HIS A 232 9.65 8.59 26.53
C HIS A 232 10.27 8.32 25.15
N LEU A 233 11.26 7.41 25.06
CA LEU A 233 11.79 6.96 23.77
C LEU A 233 10.77 6.13 22.99
N GLY A 234 10.06 5.22 23.65
CA GLY A 234 8.97 4.47 23.04
C GLY A 234 7.92 5.38 22.41
N VAL A 235 7.53 6.47 23.10
CA VAL A 235 6.62 7.49 22.54
C VAL A 235 7.21 8.18 21.31
N ILE A 236 8.52 8.46 21.28
CA ILE A 236 9.19 9.07 20.12
C ILE A 236 9.20 8.11 18.94
N LYS A 237 9.62 6.85 19.16
CA LYS A 237 9.64 5.78 18.14
C LYS A 237 8.23 5.57 17.56
N MET A 238 7.23 5.35 18.42
CA MET A 238 5.84 5.14 18.02
C MET A 238 5.27 6.30 17.18
N ASN A 239 5.52 7.55 17.57
CA ASN A 239 5.06 8.70 16.79
C ASN A 239 5.77 8.80 15.44
N THR A 240 7.07 8.58 15.42
CA THR A 240 7.87 8.60 14.18
C THR A 240 7.44 7.47 13.25
N GLU A 241 7.15 6.30 13.81
CA GLU A 241 6.66 5.12 13.12
C GLU A 241 5.30 5.37 12.47
N ALA A 242 4.33 5.88 13.25
CA ALA A 242 2.98 6.20 12.79
C ALA A 242 2.99 7.20 11.63
N TRP A 243 3.76 8.29 11.77
CA TRP A 243 3.87 9.28 10.69
C TRP A 243 4.66 8.75 9.50
N GLY A 244 5.63 7.86 9.72
CA GLY A 244 6.37 7.17 8.66
C GLY A 244 5.48 6.29 7.80
N ILE A 245 4.64 5.46 8.42
CA ILE A 245 3.65 4.65 7.70
C ILE A 245 2.69 5.56 6.92
N LEU A 246 2.07 6.54 7.58
CA LEU A 246 1.03 7.37 6.96
C LEU A 246 1.57 8.19 5.77
N LEU A 247 2.68 8.90 5.97
CA LEU A 247 3.29 9.72 4.92
C LEU A 247 4.06 8.88 3.90
N GLY A 248 4.54 7.70 4.29
CA GLY A 248 5.16 6.72 3.40
C GLY A 248 4.20 6.26 2.33
N HIS A 249 3.03 5.77 2.74
CA HIS A 249 1.97 5.41 1.82
C HIS A 249 1.53 6.60 0.95
N ALA A 250 1.29 7.79 1.52
CA ALA A 250 0.91 8.97 0.74
C ALA A 250 1.98 9.37 -0.30
N THR A 251 3.26 9.30 0.08
CA THR A 251 4.40 9.53 -0.84
C THR A 251 4.47 8.44 -1.90
N GLY A 252 4.18 7.20 -1.53
CA GLY A 252 4.10 6.06 -2.43
C GLY A 252 3.00 6.23 -3.48
N PHE A 253 1.80 6.66 -3.10
CA PHE A 253 0.72 6.95 -4.05
C PHE A 253 1.05 8.13 -4.96
N ALA A 254 1.66 9.19 -4.41
CA ALA A 254 2.13 10.31 -5.22
C ALA A 254 3.20 9.87 -6.25
N ALA A 255 4.12 8.99 -5.86
CA ALA A 255 5.13 8.43 -6.75
C ALA A 255 4.50 7.51 -7.81
N THR A 256 3.56 6.65 -7.42
CA THR A 256 2.79 5.79 -8.33
C THR A 256 2.06 6.63 -9.39
N LYS A 257 1.35 7.68 -8.98
CA LYS A 257 0.66 8.60 -9.90
C LYS A 257 1.66 9.26 -10.86
N ALA A 258 2.75 9.83 -10.35
CA ALA A 258 3.75 10.50 -11.17
C ALA A 258 4.39 9.55 -12.20
N CYS A 259 4.77 8.35 -11.78
CA CYS A 259 5.33 7.33 -12.67
C CYS A 259 4.31 6.81 -13.68
N SER A 260 3.05 6.63 -13.29
CA SER A 260 1.98 6.16 -14.19
C SER A 260 1.54 7.23 -15.20
N GLN A 261 1.50 8.50 -14.81
CA GLN A 261 1.31 9.62 -15.73
C GLN A 261 2.44 9.69 -16.76
N LEU A 262 3.69 9.53 -16.32
CA LEU A 262 4.83 9.43 -17.23
C LEU A 262 4.70 8.23 -18.19
N GLN A 263 4.22 7.09 -17.70
CA GLN A 263 4.00 5.89 -18.52
C GLN A 263 2.87 6.07 -19.55
N GLN A 264 1.88 6.92 -19.29
CA GLN A 264 0.84 7.27 -20.28
C GLN A 264 1.34 8.27 -21.34
N ALA A 265 2.31 9.10 -20.98
CA ALA A 265 2.87 10.10 -21.88
C ALA A 265 3.80 9.49 -22.96
N VAL A 266 4.24 8.24 -22.81
CA VAL A 266 5.09 7.60 -23.81
C VAL A 266 4.28 6.97 -24.96
N PRO A 267 4.88 6.80 -26.15
CA PRO A 267 4.20 6.13 -27.25
C PRO A 267 3.71 4.74 -26.86
N ARG A 268 2.47 4.40 -27.26
CA ARG A 268 1.77 3.14 -26.93
C ARG A 268 2.30 1.92 -27.71
N ASN A 269 3.63 1.77 -27.72
CA ASN A 269 4.28 0.54 -28.16
C ASN A 269 4.86 -0.19 -26.94
N PHE A 270 4.88 -1.52 -27.02
CA PHE A 270 5.27 -2.33 -25.87
C PHE A 270 6.69 -2.02 -25.37
N PHE A 271 7.63 -1.73 -26.27
CA PHE A 271 9.01 -1.42 -25.89
C PHE A 271 9.13 -0.13 -25.06
N CYS A 272 8.43 0.93 -25.43
CA CYS A 272 8.39 2.18 -24.68
C CYS A 272 7.76 1.98 -23.30
N VAL A 273 6.61 1.30 -23.23
CA VAL A 273 5.93 1.00 -21.96
C VAL A 273 6.78 0.08 -21.07
N ALA A 274 7.49 -0.89 -21.64
CA ALA A 274 8.35 -1.81 -20.91
C ALA A 274 9.64 -1.18 -20.37
N LEU A 275 10.05 -0.03 -20.90
CA LEU A 275 11.15 0.76 -20.35
C LEU A 275 10.73 1.56 -19.11
N MET A 276 9.44 1.85 -18.95
CA MET A 276 8.94 2.74 -17.89
C MET A 276 9.18 2.26 -16.45
N PRO A 277 9.09 0.96 -16.13
CA PRO A 277 9.50 0.48 -14.80
C PRO A 277 10.95 0.84 -14.44
N LEU A 278 11.88 0.72 -15.40
CA LEU A 278 13.30 1.06 -15.19
C LEU A 278 13.50 2.57 -15.03
N VAL A 279 12.77 3.37 -15.81
CA VAL A 279 12.77 4.84 -15.68
C VAL A 279 12.19 5.26 -14.33
N SER A 280 11.08 4.66 -13.90
CA SER A 280 10.44 4.90 -12.60
C SER A 280 11.42 4.60 -11.47
N PHE A 281 12.07 3.44 -11.51
CA PHE A 281 13.13 3.07 -10.56
C PHE A 281 14.26 4.10 -10.54
N GLY A 282 14.77 4.50 -11.71
CA GLY A 282 15.83 5.50 -11.82
C GLY A 282 15.46 6.86 -11.24
N ILE A 283 14.24 7.34 -11.48
CA ILE A 283 13.72 8.61 -10.93
C ILE A 283 13.65 8.54 -9.40
N ILE A 284 13.06 7.48 -8.85
CA ILE A 284 12.90 7.35 -7.39
C ILE A 284 14.27 7.20 -6.72
N ILE A 285 15.19 6.42 -7.30
CA ILE A 285 16.56 6.32 -6.80
C ILE A 285 17.29 7.66 -6.86
N LEU A 286 17.05 8.49 -7.88
CA LEU A 286 17.64 9.83 -7.92
C LEU A 286 17.13 10.71 -6.77
N VAL A 287 15.82 10.73 -6.54
CA VAL A 287 15.20 11.47 -5.44
C VAL A 287 15.72 10.96 -4.09
N TYR A 288 15.76 9.63 -3.93
CA TYR A 288 16.34 8.92 -2.80
C TYR A 288 17.76 9.41 -2.49
N ARG A 289 18.65 9.39 -3.48
CA ARG A 289 20.06 9.77 -3.28
C ARG A 289 20.19 11.24 -2.92
N ALA A 290 19.32 12.08 -3.47
CA ALA A 290 19.28 13.49 -3.11
C ALA A 290 18.81 13.70 -1.65
N THR A 291 17.75 13.01 -1.21
CA THR A 291 17.26 13.11 0.18
C THR A 291 18.25 12.51 1.17
N GLU A 292 18.89 11.38 0.85
CA GLU A 292 19.96 10.77 1.64
C GLU A 292 21.15 11.71 1.81
N LEU A 293 21.61 12.36 0.74
CA LEU A 293 22.72 13.32 0.80
C LEU A 293 22.39 14.53 1.70
N VAL A 294 21.15 15.02 1.62
CA VAL A 294 20.68 16.12 2.48
C VAL A 294 20.62 15.67 3.93
N ARG A 295 20.04 14.50 4.20
CA ARG A 295 19.91 13.92 5.55
C ARG A 295 21.27 13.67 6.18
N TYR A 296 22.19 13.03 5.45
CA TYR A 296 23.56 12.79 5.90
C TYR A 296 24.29 14.08 6.31
N LYS A 297 24.16 15.15 5.53
CA LYS A 297 24.76 16.46 5.87
C LYS A 297 24.16 17.10 7.12
N ILE A 298 22.90 16.82 7.42
CA ILE A 298 22.22 17.33 8.61
C ILE A 298 22.66 16.55 9.83
N THR A 299 22.63 15.22 9.77
CA THR A 299 23.07 14.30 10.82
C THR A 299 24.54 14.52 11.18
N MET A 300 25.45 14.53 10.20
CA MET A 300 26.89 14.63 10.47
C MET A 300 27.38 16.07 10.72
N ARG A 301 26.49 16.98 11.16
CA ARG A 301 26.83 18.40 11.29
C ARG A 301 27.73 18.68 12.51
N ASP A 302 27.52 17.98 13.61
CA ASP A 302 28.36 18.06 14.82
C ASP A 302 29.44 16.95 14.87
N GLY A 303 29.38 16.00 13.94
CA GLY A 303 30.40 14.98 13.71
C GLY A 303 30.09 13.62 14.35
N GLU A 304 28.95 13.48 15.04
CA GLU A 304 28.49 12.22 15.63
C GLU A 304 27.01 12.03 15.30
N GLU A 305 26.56 10.80 15.05
CA GLU A 305 25.12 10.50 14.90
C GLU A 305 24.51 10.26 16.27
N ASP A 306 23.48 11.03 16.62
CA ASP A 306 22.75 10.84 17.87
C ASP A 306 21.57 9.83 17.73
N GLU A 307 21.02 9.40 18.87
CA GLU A 307 19.91 8.42 18.91
C GLU A 307 18.65 8.90 18.14
N PHE A 308 18.39 10.21 18.08
CA PHE A 308 17.22 10.77 17.38
C PHE A 308 17.44 10.89 15.87
N GLU A 309 18.67 11.13 15.47
CA GLU A 309 19.11 11.12 14.08
C GLU A 309 19.15 9.69 13.52
N GLU A 310 19.56 8.71 14.32
CA GLU A 310 19.48 7.29 13.98
C GLU A 310 18.03 6.86 13.73
N ILE A 311 17.11 7.18 14.65
CA ILE A 311 15.67 6.91 14.49
C ILE A 311 15.12 7.58 13.22
N TRP A 312 15.56 8.81 12.92
CA TRP A 312 15.16 9.48 11.69
C TRP A 312 15.68 8.74 10.45
N ARG A 313 16.96 8.38 10.43
CA ARG A 313 17.62 7.71 9.30
C ARG A 313 17.00 6.35 9.02
N GLU A 314 16.88 5.51 10.04
CA GLU A 314 16.32 4.16 9.95
C GLU A 314 14.88 4.22 9.45
N ARG A 315 14.02 5.01 10.13
CA ARG A 315 12.61 5.04 9.76
C ARG A 315 12.36 5.60 8.37
N THR A 316 13.13 6.61 7.99
CA THR A 316 13.04 7.17 6.64
C THR A 316 13.51 6.16 5.60
N ALA A 317 14.56 5.40 5.89
CA ALA A 317 15.07 4.40 4.98
C ALA A 317 14.05 3.28 4.71
N GLU A 318 13.43 2.74 5.75
CA GLU A 318 12.34 1.76 5.61
C GLU A 318 11.18 2.31 4.76
N THR A 319 10.77 3.55 5.06
CA THR A 319 9.66 4.19 4.35
C THR A 319 9.99 4.42 2.86
N GLU A 320 11.22 4.83 2.56
CA GLU A 320 11.68 5.01 1.18
C GLU A 320 11.72 3.68 0.40
N ASP A 321 12.02 2.56 1.07
CA ASP A 321 12.02 1.22 0.47
C ASP A 321 10.60 0.81 0.04
N GLU A 322 9.59 1.11 0.88
CA GLU A 322 8.17 0.89 0.57
C GLU A 322 7.70 1.73 -0.62
N VAL A 323 8.11 3.01 -0.70
CA VAL A 323 7.75 3.89 -1.83
C VAL A 323 8.27 3.36 -3.16
N ILE A 324 9.52 2.87 -3.20
CA ILE A 324 10.10 2.25 -4.39
C ILE A 324 9.31 0.99 -4.77
N ALA A 325 9.05 0.12 -3.80
CA ALA A 325 8.30 -1.11 -4.01
C ALA A 325 6.92 -0.82 -4.61
N LEU A 326 6.19 0.15 -4.07
CA LEU A 326 4.85 0.52 -4.50
C LEU A 326 4.83 1.08 -5.92
N ALA A 327 5.62 2.12 -6.20
CA ALA A 327 5.56 2.81 -7.49
C ALA A 327 6.13 1.98 -8.64
N VAL A 328 7.23 1.25 -8.42
CA VAL A 328 7.85 0.45 -9.49
C VAL A 328 7.03 -0.79 -9.79
N SER A 329 6.51 -1.49 -8.78
CA SER A 329 5.65 -2.66 -9.00
C SER A 329 4.38 -2.30 -9.76
N PHE A 330 3.77 -1.14 -9.47
CA PHE A 330 2.61 -0.66 -10.20
C PHE A 330 2.94 -0.43 -11.69
N SER A 331 4.03 0.29 -12.00
CA SER A 331 4.49 0.47 -13.39
C SER A 331 4.75 -0.86 -14.12
N ILE A 332 5.28 -1.88 -13.42
CA ILE A 332 5.46 -3.23 -13.96
C ILE A 332 4.11 -3.85 -14.31
N VAL A 333 3.14 -3.79 -13.40
CA VAL A 333 1.84 -4.43 -13.63
C VAL A 333 1.05 -3.73 -14.74
N GLN A 334 1.15 -2.41 -14.85
CA GLN A 334 0.57 -1.67 -15.98
C GLN A 334 1.18 -2.10 -17.32
N MET A 335 2.50 -2.32 -17.37
CA MET A 335 3.18 -2.89 -18.54
C MET A 335 2.68 -4.31 -18.84
N LEU A 336 2.54 -5.17 -17.82
CA LEU A 336 2.03 -6.53 -17.99
C LEU A 336 0.60 -6.54 -18.53
N ARG A 337 -0.27 -5.71 -17.96
CA ARG A 337 -1.66 -5.54 -18.41
C ARG A 337 -1.75 -5.04 -19.85
N PHE A 338 -0.88 -4.09 -20.23
CA PHE A 338 -0.79 -3.65 -21.62
C PHE A 338 -0.36 -4.79 -22.55
N GLY A 339 0.60 -5.62 -22.14
CA GLY A 339 1.03 -6.80 -22.90
C GLY A 339 -0.07 -7.86 -23.07
N VAL A 340 -0.93 -8.03 -22.06
CA VAL A 340 -2.01 -9.04 -22.08
C VAL A 340 -3.27 -8.55 -22.79
N SER A 341 -3.69 -7.31 -22.54
CA SER A 341 -4.96 -6.76 -23.03
C SER A 341 -4.83 -5.93 -24.32
N GLY A 342 -3.61 -5.50 -24.66
CA GLY A 342 -3.35 -4.55 -25.75
C GLY A 342 -3.75 -3.10 -25.44
N HIS A 343 -4.32 -2.83 -24.27
CA HIS A 343 -4.80 -1.51 -23.86
C HIS A 343 -4.08 -1.06 -22.60
N LEU A 344 -3.54 0.15 -22.62
CA LEU A 344 -2.81 0.69 -21.48
C LEU A 344 -3.85 1.26 -20.50
N PRO A 345 -3.86 0.82 -19.23
CA PRO A 345 -4.76 1.39 -18.24
C PRO A 345 -4.39 2.86 -17.95
N ASN A 346 -5.34 3.62 -17.39
CA ASN A 346 -5.12 5.02 -17.02
C ASN A 346 -4.16 5.16 -15.81
N ALA A 347 -3.91 6.40 -15.36
CA ALA A 347 -3.00 6.70 -14.24
C ALA A 347 -3.43 6.03 -12.92
N ALA A 348 -4.74 5.90 -12.72
CA ALA A 348 -5.32 5.24 -11.56
C ALA A 348 -5.32 3.71 -11.68
N GLY A 349 -4.90 3.16 -12.83
CA GLY A 349 -4.90 1.72 -13.10
C GLY A 349 -6.26 1.16 -13.53
N GLU A 350 -7.17 1.99 -14.02
CA GLU A 350 -8.45 1.55 -14.55
C GLU A 350 -8.35 1.25 -16.04
N ASP A 351 -9.10 0.27 -16.50
CA ASP A 351 -9.18 -0.03 -17.93
C ASP A 351 -9.95 1.09 -18.66
N PRO A 352 -9.60 1.39 -19.93
CA PRO A 352 -10.38 2.34 -20.73
C PRO A 352 -11.86 1.94 -20.82
N GLU A 353 -12.75 2.94 -20.89
CA GLU A 353 -14.19 2.71 -21.01
C GLU A 353 -14.52 1.74 -22.15
N GLY A 354 -15.35 0.73 -21.86
CA GLY A 354 -15.75 -0.31 -22.81
C GLY A 354 -14.76 -1.45 -22.99
N PHE A 355 -13.59 -1.41 -22.35
CA PHE A 355 -12.56 -2.47 -22.39
C PHE A 355 -12.36 -3.17 -21.03
N ASN A 356 -13.34 -3.07 -20.14
CA ASN A 356 -13.38 -3.71 -18.82
C ASN A 356 -13.75 -5.21 -18.86
N LEU A 357 -14.17 -5.72 -20.01
CA LEU A 357 -14.54 -7.13 -20.19
C LEU A 357 -13.36 -7.90 -20.81
N HIS A 358 -12.82 -8.86 -20.05
CA HIS A 358 -11.65 -9.63 -20.42
C HIS A 358 -11.97 -11.12 -20.52
N SER A 359 -11.25 -11.81 -21.40
CA SER A 359 -11.38 -13.27 -21.52
C SER A 359 -10.85 -13.99 -20.27
N ASN A 360 -11.39 -15.17 -19.98
CA ASN A 360 -10.85 -16.05 -18.94
C ASN A 360 -9.36 -16.36 -19.13
N SER A 361 -8.92 -16.49 -20.40
CA SER A 361 -7.51 -16.67 -20.73
C SER A 361 -6.65 -15.46 -20.37
N SER A 362 -7.15 -14.23 -20.54
CA SER A 362 -6.44 -13.00 -20.16
C SER A 362 -6.27 -12.92 -18.65
N CYS A 363 -7.33 -13.23 -17.89
CA CYS A 363 -7.30 -13.29 -16.42
C CYS A 363 -6.29 -14.34 -15.93
N ALA A 364 -6.36 -15.56 -16.47
CA ALA A 364 -5.44 -16.64 -16.12
C ALA A 364 -3.99 -16.32 -16.49
N LEU A 365 -3.75 -15.70 -17.65
CA LEU A 365 -2.41 -15.30 -18.08
C LEU A 365 -1.82 -14.25 -17.14
N LEU A 366 -2.60 -13.25 -16.71
CA LEU A 366 -2.12 -12.25 -15.76
C LEU A 366 -1.73 -12.87 -14.41
N LEU A 367 -2.53 -13.82 -13.91
CA LEU A 367 -2.19 -14.59 -12.71
C LEU A 367 -0.89 -15.40 -12.88
N LEU A 368 -0.74 -16.10 -14.00
CA LEU A 368 0.45 -16.90 -14.28
C LEU A 368 1.72 -16.06 -14.38
N VAL A 369 1.65 -14.90 -15.03
CA VAL A 369 2.80 -13.99 -15.13
C VAL A 369 3.09 -13.35 -13.77
N GLY A 370 2.07 -13.02 -12.98
CA GLY A 370 2.21 -12.54 -11.61
C GLY A 370 2.85 -13.54 -10.65
N LEU A 371 2.63 -14.86 -10.86
CA LEU A 371 3.27 -15.91 -10.07
C LEU A 371 4.79 -15.97 -10.27
N VAL A 372 5.31 -15.54 -11.41
CA VAL A 372 6.75 -15.59 -11.72
C VAL A 372 7.59 -14.80 -10.70
N PRO A 373 7.34 -13.50 -10.42
CA PRO A 373 8.10 -12.77 -9.41
C PRO A 373 7.94 -13.35 -7.99
N GLY A 374 6.74 -13.83 -7.63
CA GLY A 374 6.52 -14.48 -6.33
C GLY A 374 7.34 -15.78 -6.17
N VAL A 375 7.33 -16.65 -7.17
CA VAL A 375 8.15 -17.87 -7.18
C VAL A 375 9.64 -17.54 -7.22
N ALA A 376 10.04 -16.54 -8.01
CA ALA A 376 11.44 -16.11 -8.07
C ALA A 376 11.95 -15.63 -6.70
N ASP A 377 11.11 -14.95 -5.93
CA ASP A 377 11.47 -14.53 -4.58
C ASP A 377 11.61 -15.71 -3.61
N VAL A 378 10.68 -16.67 -3.66
CA VAL A 378 10.79 -17.92 -2.88
C VAL A 378 12.06 -18.69 -3.26
N VAL A 379 12.35 -18.84 -4.56
CA VAL A 379 13.57 -19.52 -5.04
C VAL A 379 14.83 -18.79 -4.59
N ARG A 380 14.84 -17.46 -4.63
CA ARG A 380 15.96 -16.64 -4.13
C ARG A 380 16.22 -16.93 -2.66
N VAL A 381 15.18 -16.98 -1.83
CA VAL A 381 15.27 -17.29 -0.39
C VAL A 381 15.83 -18.70 -0.17
N LEU A 382 15.33 -19.69 -0.91
CA LEU A 382 15.85 -21.06 -0.83
C LEU A 382 17.32 -21.17 -1.25
N TYR A 383 17.75 -20.36 -2.23
CA TYR A 383 19.14 -20.30 -2.67
C TYR A 383 20.04 -19.62 -1.64
N THR A 384 19.64 -18.46 -1.08
CA THR A 384 20.43 -17.75 -0.06
C THR A 384 20.59 -18.59 1.20
N ARG A 385 19.56 -19.37 1.57
CA ARG A 385 19.64 -20.36 2.64
C ARG A 385 20.78 -21.36 2.45
N ASN A 386 20.84 -21.98 1.27
CA ASN A 386 21.87 -22.97 0.97
C ASN A 386 23.27 -22.35 0.93
N ALA A 387 23.39 -21.14 0.39
CA ALA A 387 24.64 -20.40 0.34
C ALA A 387 25.14 -20.00 1.74
N LYS A 388 24.27 -19.41 2.59
CA LYS A 388 24.63 -19.02 3.97
C LYS A 388 25.01 -20.20 4.84
N THR A 389 24.30 -21.32 4.72
CA THR A 389 24.63 -22.55 5.43
C THR A 389 26.01 -23.05 5.00
N PHE A 390 26.31 -23.05 3.71
CA PHE A 390 27.61 -23.43 3.17
C PHE A 390 28.74 -22.49 3.64
N THR A 391 28.55 -21.18 3.55
CA THR A 391 29.54 -20.18 3.99
C THR A 391 29.80 -20.25 5.49
N ARG A 392 28.78 -20.43 6.35
CA ARG A 392 28.97 -20.64 7.80
C ARG A 392 29.80 -21.88 8.10
N ILE A 393 29.59 -22.97 7.36
CA ILE A 393 30.33 -24.23 7.54
C ILE A 393 31.79 -24.09 7.08
N VAL A 394 32.04 -23.35 6.00
CA VAL A 394 33.36 -23.25 5.37
C VAL A 394 34.22 -22.12 5.94
N SER A 395 33.64 -20.95 6.20
CA SER A 395 34.40 -19.72 6.47
C SER A 395 34.46 -19.34 7.95
N GLY A 396 33.51 -19.78 8.77
CA GLY A 396 33.46 -19.43 10.20
C GLY A 396 33.31 -17.91 10.51
N GLU A 397 33.12 -17.07 9.49
CA GLU A 397 32.92 -15.63 9.63
C GLU A 397 31.43 -15.28 9.88
N GLY A 398 31.23 -14.16 10.59
CA GLY A 398 29.91 -13.64 11.01
C GLY A 398 29.03 -13.21 9.85
N GLU A 399 27.75 -12.93 10.14
CA GLU A 399 26.75 -12.55 9.14
C GLU A 399 27.13 -11.25 8.40
N ASP A 400 27.27 -11.33 7.08
CA ASP A 400 27.39 -10.17 6.21
C ASP A 400 26.13 -9.28 6.32
N GLU A 401 26.33 -7.96 6.40
CA GLU A 401 25.24 -6.99 6.27
C GLU A 401 24.49 -7.19 4.95
N VAL A 402 23.17 -7.32 5.05
CA VAL A 402 22.31 -7.49 3.88
C VAL A 402 22.31 -6.20 3.07
N PRO A 403 22.60 -6.24 1.75
CA PRO A 403 22.50 -5.07 0.92
C PRO A 403 21.05 -4.63 0.80
N ARG A 404 20.79 -3.34 1.00
CA ARG A 404 19.45 -2.75 0.94
C ARG A 404 18.72 -2.96 -0.38
N SER A 405 19.44 -3.11 -1.49
CA SER A 405 18.86 -3.47 -2.79
C SER A 405 18.06 -4.79 -2.75
N ARG A 406 18.37 -5.68 -1.79
CA ARG A 406 17.60 -6.89 -1.55
C ARG A 406 16.16 -6.56 -1.11
N ASN A 407 15.99 -5.60 -0.20
CA ASN A 407 14.68 -5.18 0.28
C ASN A 407 13.84 -4.60 -0.86
N TRP A 408 14.46 -3.83 -1.76
CA TRP A 408 13.76 -3.31 -2.95
C TRP A 408 13.29 -4.42 -3.87
N CYS A 409 14.16 -5.39 -4.19
CA CYS A 409 13.78 -6.51 -5.06
C CYS A 409 12.67 -7.36 -4.44
N GLU A 410 12.74 -7.63 -3.14
CA GLU A 410 11.73 -8.37 -2.38
C GLU A 410 10.39 -7.62 -2.39
N GLY A 411 10.39 -6.34 -2.04
CA GLY A 411 9.19 -5.50 -2.05
C GLY A 411 8.56 -5.35 -3.43
N ILE A 412 9.35 -5.08 -4.48
CA ILE A 412 8.86 -4.95 -5.86
C ILE A 412 8.24 -6.29 -6.32
N SER A 413 8.86 -7.41 -6.02
CA SER A 413 8.39 -8.74 -6.45
C SER A 413 7.09 -9.14 -5.75
N SER A 414 7.05 -8.96 -4.42
CA SER A 414 5.86 -9.21 -3.60
C SER A 414 4.68 -8.35 -4.04
N MET A 415 4.90 -7.04 -4.20
CA MET A 415 3.85 -6.12 -4.63
C MET A 415 3.38 -6.42 -6.07
N SER A 416 4.29 -6.73 -6.99
CA SER A 416 3.92 -7.09 -8.38
C SER A 416 3.03 -8.34 -8.43
N PHE A 417 3.33 -9.34 -7.59
CA PHE A 417 2.49 -10.53 -7.44
C PHE A 417 1.10 -10.17 -6.91
N ALA A 418 1.03 -9.37 -5.84
CA ALA A 418 -0.22 -8.92 -5.25
C ALA A 418 -1.09 -8.16 -6.27
N TRP A 419 -0.51 -7.19 -6.99
CA TRP A 419 -1.21 -6.43 -8.03
C TRP A 419 -1.79 -7.32 -9.13
N CYS A 420 -1.05 -8.35 -9.58
CA CYS A 420 -1.54 -9.28 -10.59
C CYS A 420 -2.75 -10.08 -10.10
N ILE A 421 -2.77 -10.51 -8.83
CA ILE A 421 -3.94 -11.16 -8.23
C ILE A 421 -5.14 -10.22 -8.25
N HIS A 422 -4.95 -8.97 -7.81
CA HIS A 422 -6.02 -7.98 -7.73
C HIS A 422 -6.64 -7.67 -9.07
N PHE A 423 -5.83 -7.28 -10.06
CA PHE A 423 -6.36 -6.93 -11.38
C PHE A 423 -6.95 -8.14 -12.10
N ALA A 424 -6.41 -9.34 -11.91
CA ALA A 424 -7.03 -10.54 -12.46
C ALA A 424 -8.39 -10.85 -11.81
N ALA A 425 -8.52 -10.66 -10.50
CA ALA A 425 -9.80 -10.80 -9.80
C ALA A 425 -10.80 -9.73 -10.26
N ASP A 426 -10.38 -8.48 -10.39
CA ASP A 426 -11.21 -7.38 -10.88
C ASP A 426 -11.73 -7.63 -12.30
N TRP A 427 -10.84 -8.04 -13.22
CA TRP A 427 -11.19 -8.45 -14.58
C TRP A 427 -12.19 -9.61 -14.59
N TRP A 428 -11.97 -10.62 -13.75
CA TRP A 428 -12.84 -11.80 -13.70
C TRP A 428 -14.24 -11.43 -13.21
N ILE A 429 -14.34 -10.61 -12.16
CA ILE A 429 -15.60 -10.13 -11.58
C ILE A 429 -16.37 -9.29 -12.59
N ALA A 430 -15.71 -8.30 -13.21
CA ALA A 430 -16.33 -7.46 -14.24
C ALA A 430 -16.90 -8.29 -15.39
N SER A 431 -16.14 -9.30 -15.83
CA SER A 431 -16.48 -10.09 -17.02
C SER A 431 -17.60 -11.11 -16.80
N HIS A 432 -17.69 -11.73 -15.62
CA HIS A 432 -18.66 -12.81 -15.36
C HIS A 432 -19.96 -12.33 -14.73
N LEU A 433 -19.89 -11.24 -13.96
CA LEU A 433 -21.04 -10.72 -13.24
C LEU A 433 -21.65 -9.50 -13.93
N HIS A 434 -20.98 -8.96 -14.96
CA HIS A 434 -21.41 -7.78 -15.71
C HIS A 434 -21.78 -6.61 -14.77
N LEU A 435 -20.98 -6.46 -13.71
CA LEU A 435 -21.15 -5.43 -12.70
C LEU A 435 -20.23 -4.26 -13.03
N ASP A 436 -20.77 -3.05 -12.89
CA ASP A 436 -20.03 -1.79 -13.01
C ASP A 436 -20.24 -0.91 -11.77
N GLY A 437 -19.48 0.18 -11.69
CA GLY A 437 -19.60 1.18 -10.62
C GLY A 437 -19.38 0.62 -9.20
N SER A 438 -20.17 1.13 -8.26
CA SER A 438 -20.02 0.83 -6.82
C SER A 438 -20.22 -0.65 -6.48
N MET A 439 -21.14 -1.35 -7.16
CA MET A 439 -21.38 -2.78 -6.93
C MET A 439 -20.14 -3.62 -7.27
N LYS A 440 -19.50 -3.34 -8.42
CA LYS A 440 -18.25 -4.01 -8.80
C LYS A 440 -17.17 -3.79 -7.76
N ALA A 441 -17.01 -2.54 -7.31
CA ALA A 441 -15.99 -2.17 -6.34
C ALA A 441 -16.18 -2.88 -4.98
N VAL A 442 -17.41 -2.94 -4.46
CA VAL A 442 -17.74 -3.68 -3.23
C VAL A 442 -17.40 -5.16 -3.37
N LEU A 443 -17.86 -5.79 -4.45
CA LEU A 443 -17.66 -7.23 -4.62
C LEU A 443 -16.20 -7.58 -4.86
N SER A 444 -15.47 -6.73 -5.58
CA SER A 444 -14.01 -6.82 -5.76
C SER A 444 -13.31 -6.76 -4.40
N ALA A 445 -13.63 -5.78 -3.55
CA ALA A 445 -13.06 -5.66 -2.21
C ALA A 445 -13.32 -6.88 -1.32
N LEU A 446 -14.56 -7.38 -1.29
CA LEU A 446 -14.91 -8.58 -0.53
C LEU A 446 -14.20 -9.83 -1.05
N SER A 447 -14.11 -9.99 -2.37
CA SER A 447 -13.46 -11.15 -3.00
C SER A 447 -11.95 -11.14 -2.79
N VAL A 448 -11.29 -9.99 -2.98
CA VAL A 448 -9.85 -9.81 -2.74
C VAL A 448 -9.53 -10.07 -1.26
N THR A 449 -10.35 -9.58 -0.34
CA THR A 449 -10.21 -9.86 1.10
C THR A 449 -10.29 -11.36 1.39
N ALA A 450 -11.29 -12.06 0.84
CA ALA A 450 -11.45 -13.50 1.03
C ALA A 450 -10.26 -14.29 0.46
N VAL A 451 -9.81 -13.96 -0.74
CA VAL A 451 -8.65 -14.59 -1.38
C VAL A 451 -7.37 -14.32 -0.58
N ALA A 452 -7.15 -13.08 -0.13
CA ALA A 452 -6.00 -12.71 0.69
C ALA A 452 -5.96 -13.55 1.96
N PHE A 453 -7.06 -13.69 2.69
CA PHE A 453 -7.10 -14.55 3.89
C PHE A 453 -6.78 -16.02 3.58
N VAL A 454 -7.34 -16.58 2.50
CA VAL A 454 -7.04 -17.97 2.09
C VAL A 454 -5.55 -18.15 1.78
N VAL A 455 -4.94 -17.19 1.06
CA VAL A 455 -3.50 -17.22 0.76
C VAL A 455 -2.68 -17.08 2.04
N ILE A 456 -3.05 -16.15 2.94
CA ILE A 456 -2.38 -15.96 4.23
C ILE A 456 -2.39 -17.26 5.05
N PHE A 457 -3.54 -17.91 5.23
CA PHE A 457 -3.63 -19.20 5.91
C PHE A 457 -2.84 -20.32 5.23
N GLY A 458 -2.76 -20.28 3.89
CA GLY A 458 -1.94 -21.22 3.13
C GLY A 458 -0.45 -21.01 3.37
N LEU A 459 0.00 -19.76 3.33
CA LEU A 459 1.39 -19.35 3.55
C LEU A 459 1.84 -19.59 5.00
N ASP A 460 0.96 -19.34 5.96
CA ASP A 460 1.15 -19.59 7.39
C ASP A 460 1.44 -21.08 7.67
N LYS A 461 0.60 -21.99 7.15
CA LYS A 461 0.87 -23.44 7.24
C LYS A 461 2.18 -23.87 6.59
N VAL A 462 2.60 -23.18 5.53
CA VAL A 462 3.89 -23.45 4.89
C VAL A 462 5.03 -22.97 5.79
N ALA A 463 4.88 -21.81 6.46
CA ALA A 463 5.82 -21.30 7.46
C ALA A 463 6.01 -22.33 8.60
N ASP A 464 4.91 -22.81 9.18
CA ASP A 464 4.92 -23.76 10.30
C ASP A 464 5.58 -25.10 9.92
N SER A 465 5.42 -25.52 8.67
CA SER A 465 5.99 -26.78 8.17
C SER A 465 7.52 -26.72 7.95
N HIS A 466 8.06 -25.52 7.78
CA HIS A 466 9.48 -25.27 7.52
C HIS A 466 10.17 -24.67 8.75
N PHE A 467 10.44 -25.54 9.73
CA PHE A 467 11.19 -25.32 10.96
C PHE A 467 12.32 -24.25 10.87
N ASP A 468 12.23 -23.26 11.76
CA ASP A 468 13.28 -22.32 12.25
C ASP A 468 14.03 -21.44 11.23
N ASP A 469 13.55 -21.27 9.99
CA ASP A 469 14.23 -20.39 9.01
C ASP A 469 13.67 -18.95 9.02
N GLU A 470 14.41 -18.05 9.67
CA GLU A 470 14.16 -16.60 9.72
C GLU A 470 14.08 -15.94 8.33
N GLU A 471 14.76 -16.50 7.30
CA GLU A 471 14.67 -15.94 5.95
C GLU A 471 13.34 -16.27 5.26
N VAL A 472 12.83 -17.48 5.47
CA VAL A 472 11.52 -17.89 4.95
C VAL A 472 10.41 -17.10 5.64
N HIS A 473 10.48 -16.94 6.96
CA HIS A 473 9.52 -16.13 7.71
C HIS A 473 9.51 -14.67 7.22
N ARG A 474 10.67 -14.07 6.95
CA ARG A 474 10.75 -12.71 6.41
C ARG A 474 10.05 -12.57 5.05
N ALA A 475 10.33 -13.49 4.12
CA ALA A 475 9.72 -13.44 2.78
C ALA A 475 8.20 -13.66 2.84
N LEU A 476 7.72 -14.59 3.68
CA LEU A 476 6.29 -14.82 3.90
C LEU A 476 5.62 -13.59 4.51
N ARG A 477 6.23 -12.95 5.51
CA ARG A 477 5.74 -11.67 6.06
C ARG A 477 5.69 -10.57 5.00
N GLY A 478 6.69 -10.50 4.11
CA GLY A 478 6.70 -9.57 2.97
C GLY A 478 5.53 -9.81 1.99
N MET A 479 5.15 -11.06 1.74
CA MET A 479 3.98 -11.42 0.93
C MET A 479 2.67 -11.06 1.64
N ILE A 480 2.57 -11.34 2.93
CA ILE A 480 1.41 -10.98 3.77
C ILE A 480 1.21 -9.46 3.79
N ALA A 481 2.29 -8.69 3.97
CA ALA A 481 2.25 -7.23 3.92
C ALA A 481 1.73 -6.71 2.58
N GLY A 482 2.20 -7.30 1.47
CA GLY A 482 1.70 -6.99 0.12
C GLY A 482 0.21 -7.30 -0.07
N LEU A 483 -0.26 -8.44 0.47
CA LEU A 483 -1.69 -8.78 0.47
C LEU A 483 -2.52 -7.84 1.35
N GLY A 484 -1.98 -7.41 2.51
CA GLY A 484 -2.63 -6.41 3.37
C GLY A 484 -2.80 -5.06 2.68
N LEU A 485 -1.78 -4.60 1.95
CA LEU A 485 -1.87 -3.41 1.10
C LEU A 485 -2.95 -3.58 0.03
N LEU A 486 -3.01 -4.76 -0.61
CA LEU A 486 -3.98 -5.07 -1.66
C LEU A 486 -5.42 -4.97 -1.16
N VAL A 487 -5.69 -5.52 0.03
CA VAL A 487 -6.98 -5.41 0.69
C VAL A 487 -7.31 -3.93 0.90
N GLY A 488 -6.39 -3.15 1.49
CA GLY A 488 -6.57 -1.70 1.66
C GLY A 488 -6.91 -0.96 0.37
N PHE A 489 -6.21 -1.26 -0.72
CA PHE A 489 -6.45 -0.65 -2.03
C PHE A 489 -7.80 -1.06 -2.64
N SER A 490 -8.21 -2.32 -2.50
CA SER A 490 -9.51 -2.77 -3.00
C SER A 490 -10.68 -2.09 -2.27
N TRP A 491 -10.54 -1.87 -0.96
CA TRP A 491 -11.52 -1.14 -0.16
C TRP A 491 -11.51 0.35 -0.49
N GLU A 492 -10.36 0.96 -0.78
CA GLU A 492 -10.30 2.36 -1.21
C GLU A 492 -11.18 2.61 -2.45
N ARG A 493 -11.05 1.79 -3.50
CA ARG A 493 -11.93 1.92 -4.69
C ARG A 493 -13.42 1.79 -4.37
N CYS A 494 -13.76 0.92 -3.42
CA CYS A 494 -15.13 0.79 -2.93
C CYS A 494 -15.59 2.08 -2.23
N PHE A 495 -14.74 2.69 -1.43
CA PHE A 495 -15.04 3.97 -0.78
C PHE A 495 -15.13 5.11 -1.78
N ASP A 496 -14.23 5.19 -2.75
CA ASP A 496 -14.23 6.25 -3.75
C ASP A 496 -15.53 6.25 -4.57
N ALA A 497 -15.94 5.07 -5.07
CA ALA A 497 -17.22 4.90 -5.76
C ALA A 497 -18.43 5.27 -4.86
N SER A 498 -18.33 5.03 -3.56
CA SER A 498 -19.39 5.40 -2.59
C SER A 498 -19.41 6.91 -2.32
N LEU A 499 -18.24 7.54 -2.21
CA LEU A 499 -18.10 8.99 -2.02
C LEU A 499 -18.60 9.75 -3.25
N GLU A 500 -18.31 9.26 -4.45
CA GLU A 500 -18.83 9.82 -5.69
C GLU A 500 -20.35 9.77 -5.75
N GLY A 501 -20.94 8.61 -5.46
CA GLY A 501 -22.40 8.45 -5.40
C GLY A 501 -23.04 9.39 -4.37
N LEU A 502 -22.41 9.56 -3.21
CA LEU A 502 -22.92 10.43 -2.16
C LEU A 502 -22.76 11.92 -2.50
N ALA A 503 -21.60 12.32 -3.04
CA ALA A 503 -21.30 13.72 -3.39
C ALA A 503 -22.18 14.25 -4.53
N ASN A 504 -22.60 13.38 -5.45
CA ASN A 504 -23.52 13.69 -6.55
C ASN A 504 -25.00 13.61 -6.14
N HIS A 505 -25.30 13.18 -4.91
CA HIS A 505 -26.68 13.05 -4.45
C HIS A 505 -27.32 14.44 -4.27
N ARG A 506 -28.63 14.53 -4.60
CA ARG A 506 -29.45 15.76 -4.52
C ARG A 506 -29.38 16.53 -3.18
N TYR A 507 -29.00 15.86 -2.09
CA TYR A 507 -28.84 16.49 -0.76
C TYR A 507 -27.62 17.41 -0.69
N PHE A 508 -26.62 17.21 -1.54
CA PHE A 508 -25.42 18.04 -1.64
C PHE A 508 -25.48 19.06 -2.78
N GLY A 509 -26.60 19.20 -3.48
CA GLY A 509 -26.71 19.94 -4.76
C GLY A 509 -26.34 21.44 -4.73
N THR A 510 -26.06 22.02 -3.56
CA THR A 510 -25.56 23.41 -3.43
C THR A 510 -24.03 23.50 -3.33
N VAL A 511 -23.33 22.38 -3.11
CA VAL A 511 -21.87 22.32 -2.93
C VAL A 511 -21.25 21.57 -4.11
N PRO A 512 -20.16 22.09 -4.73
CA PRO A 512 -19.44 21.36 -5.78
C PRO A 512 -19.08 19.94 -5.33
N PRO A 513 -19.27 18.90 -6.17
CA PRO A 513 -19.03 17.51 -5.79
C PRO A 513 -17.63 17.27 -5.21
N ALA A 514 -16.59 17.91 -5.78
CA ALA A 514 -15.22 17.82 -5.27
C ALA A 514 -15.09 18.28 -3.80
N ILE A 515 -15.77 19.36 -3.42
CA ILE A 515 -15.74 19.85 -2.03
C ILE A 515 -16.49 18.89 -1.11
N SER A 516 -17.60 18.31 -1.57
CA SER A 516 -18.36 17.32 -0.81
C SER A 516 -17.53 16.04 -0.58
N ARG A 517 -16.84 15.52 -1.60
CA ARG A 517 -15.94 14.36 -1.49
C ARG A 517 -14.82 14.61 -0.49
N VAL A 518 -14.12 15.75 -0.62
CA VAL A 518 -13.07 16.19 0.32
C VAL A 518 -13.61 16.28 1.76
N ALA A 519 -14.77 16.87 1.97
CA ALA A 519 -15.35 17.02 3.31
C ALA A 519 -15.69 15.67 3.95
N LEU A 520 -16.25 14.74 3.17
CA LEU A 520 -16.57 13.39 3.62
C LEU A 520 -15.31 12.57 3.91
N ALA A 521 -14.33 12.60 3.01
CA ALA A 521 -13.04 11.94 3.17
C ALA A 521 -12.31 12.44 4.42
N PHE A 522 -12.27 13.76 4.64
CA PHE A 522 -11.69 14.36 5.83
C PHE A 522 -12.43 13.95 7.12
N GLY A 523 -13.77 13.92 7.09
CA GLY A 523 -14.58 13.44 8.21
C GLY A 523 -14.27 11.99 8.59
N LEU A 524 -14.10 11.11 7.60
CA LEU A 524 -13.70 9.72 7.82
C LEU A 524 -12.27 9.62 8.35
N ALA A 525 -11.32 10.37 7.78
CA ALA A 525 -9.93 10.38 8.24
C ALA A 525 -9.80 10.83 9.70
N LEU A 526 -10.58 11.85 10.12
CA LEU A 526 -10.63 12.31 11.52
C LEU A 526 -11.17 11.26 12.49
N MET A 527 -12.01 10.34 12.02
CA MET A 527 -12.52 9.24 12.84
C MET A 527 -11.53 8.07 12.89
N VAL A 528 -10.98 7.69 11.74
CA VAL A 528 -10.18 6.45 11.59
C VAL A 528 -8.74 6.62 12.05
N LEU A 529 -8.06 7.72 11.66
CA LEU A 529 -6.63 7.90 11.93
C LEU A 529 -6.29 7.98 13.43
N PRO A 530 -7.06 8.69 14.28
CA PRO A 530 -6.78 8.71 15.72
C PRO A 530 -6.97 7.33 16.36
N ALA A 531 -8.01 6.59 15.95
CA ALA A 531 -8.27 5.25 16.46
C ALA A 531 -7.13 4.29 16.09
N TRP A 532 -6.67 4.34 14.84
CA TRP A 532 -5.52 3.57 14.37
C TRP A 532 -4.25 3.87 15.18
N LYS A 533 -3.89 5.16 15.27
CA LYS A 533 -2.65 5.59 15.92
C LYS A 533 -2.61 5.28 17.42
N TRP A 534 -3.74 5.40 18.12
CA TRP A 534 -3.77 5.27 19.58
C TRP A 534 -4.11 3.88 20.08
N TYR A 535 -4.75 3.03 19.27
CA TYR A 535 -5.20 1.71 19.72
C TYR A 535 -4.64 0.56 18.88
N ILE A 536 -4.65 0.67 17.56
CA ILE A 536 -4.23 -0.43 16.68
C ILE A 536 -2.71 -0.54 16.62
N LEU A 537 -2.03 0.58 16.35
CA LEU A 537 -0.58 0.58 16.21
C LEU A 537 0.15 0.16 17.51
N PRO A 538 -0.22 0.66 18.71
CA PRO A 538 0.39 0.19 19.95
C PRO A 538 0.15 -1.30 20.23
N MET A 539 -1.06 -1.81 19.91
CA MET A 539 -1.39 -3.22 20.08
C MET A 539 -0.53 -4.12 19.18
N LEU A 540 -0.23 -3.68 17.96
CA LEU A 540 0.68 -4.39 17.07
C LEU A 540 2.10 -4.44 17.66
N HIS A 541 2.59 -3.33 18.21
CA HIS A 541 3.92 -3.26 18.80
C HIS A 541 4.05 -4.15 20.04
N GLU A 542 3.03 -4.15 20.91
CA GLU A 542 2.98 -5.06 22.06
C GLU A 542 3.00 -6.54 21.63
N ALA A 543 2.35 -6.88 20.51
CA ALA A 543 2.40 -8.23 19.95
C ALA A 543 3.81 -8.58 19.41
N HIS A 544 4.49 -7.65 18.73
CA HIS A 544 5.87 -7.82 18.26
C HIS A 544 6.87 -7.98 19.41
N GLU A 545 6.81 -7.08 20.41
CA GLU A 545 7.66 -7.15 21.60
C GLU A 545 7.49 -8.48 22.35
N GLY A 546 6.24 -8.95 22.52
CA GLY A 546 5.94 -10.23 23.15
C GLY A 546 6.56 -11.42 22.43
N HIS A 547 6.53 -11.41 21.09
CA HIS A 547 7.11 -12.47 20.27
C HIS A 547 8.64 -12.46 20.29
N GLU A 548 9.28 -11.28 20.24
CA GLU A 548 10.74 -11.14 20.36
C GLU A 548 11.27 -11.58 21.74
N ASP A 549 10.58 -11.19 22.81
CA ASP A 549 10.90 -11.62 24.18
C ASP A 549 10.78 -13.14 24.33
N TYR A 550 9.78 -13.75 23.68
CA TYR A 550 9.64 -15.20 23.65
C TYR A 550 10.80 -15.86 22.89
N ALA A 551 11.07 -15.42 21.66
CA ALA A 551 12.11 -15.98 20.80
C ALA A 551 13.51 -15.88 21.43
N SER A 552 13.83 -14.75 22.05
CA SER A 552 15.09 -14.57 22.79
C SER A 552 15.18 -15.52 24.00
N THR A 553 14.09 -15.69 24.76
CA THR A 553 14.04 -16.63 25.88
C THR A 553 14.22 -18.08 25.42
N VAL A 554 13.67 -18.47 24.27
CA VAL A 554 13.87 -19.79 23.66
C VAL A 554 15.33 -19.99 23.28
N LYS A 555 15.95 -19.02 22.59
CA LYS A 555 17.37 -19.05 22.22
C LYS A 555 18.28 -19.19 23.45
N GLU A 556 18.01 -18.42 24.52
CA GLU A 556 18.73 -18.56 25.80
C GLU A 556 18.59 -19.96 26.41
N VAL A 557 17.38 -20.53 26.41
CA VAL A 557 17.13 -21.89 26.93
C VAL A 557 17.84 -22.96 26.10
N GLU A 558 17.86 -22.80 24.77
CA GLU A 558 18.56 -23.72 23.88
C GLU A 558 20.08 -23.68 24.02
N GLU A 559 20.65 -22.48 24.15
CA GLU A 559 22.08 -22.30 24.41
C GLU A 559 22.45 -22.89 25.78
N GLU A 560 21.64 -22.64 26.81
CA GLU A 560 21.79 -23.24 28.13
C GLU A 560 21.75 -24.78 28.02
N ALA A 561 20.82 -25.33 27.25
CA ALA A 561 20.67 -26.77 27.04
C ALA A 561 21.83 -27.38 26.22
N ARG A 562 22.38 -26.67 25.23
CA ARG A 562 23.58 -27.08 24.46
C ARG A 562 24.84 -27.05 25.31
N SER A 563 24.94 -26.14 26.27
CA SER A 563 26.10 -25.99 27.15
C SER A 563 26.20 -27.09 28.23
N ARG A 564 25.11 -27.83 28.50
CA ARG A 564 25.10 -28.93 29.47
C ARG A 564 25.80 -30.17 28.89
N PRO A 565 26.69 -30.85 29.65
CA PRO A 565 27.38 -32.04 29.17
C PRO A 565 26.37 -33.14 28.82
N ARG A 566 26.41 -33.60 27.56
CA ARG A 566 25.49 -34.61 27.01
C ARG A 566 25.68 -35.95 27.70
N LEU A 567 24.88 -36.24 28.73
CA LEU A 567 24.93 -37.53 29.42
C LEU A 567 24.02 -38.60 28.79
N PHE A 568 23.16 -38.27 27.81
CA PHE A 568 22.33 -39.25 27.11
C PHE A 568 22.22 -38.94 25.62
N GLY A 569 22.57 -39.94 24.79
CA GLY A 569 22.45 -39.91 23.34
C GLY A 569 21.02 -40.19 22.87
N ARG A 570 20.63 -39.54 21.76
CA ARG A 570 19.37 -39.67 21.01
C ARG A 570 18.09 -39.17 21.70
N LEU A 571 17.95 -37.84 21.84
CA LEU A 571 16.65 -37.18 22.09
C LEU A 571 16.58 -35.85 21.33
N GLY A 572 16.70 -35.87 20.00
CA GLY A 572 16.63 -34.64 19.18
C GLY A 572 15.23 -34.03 19.15
N SER A 573 14.19 -34.86 18.95
CA SER A 573 12.81 -34.38 18.77
C SER A 573 12.06 -34.07 20.08
N SER A 574 12.55 -34.54 21.23
CA SER A 574 11.93 -34.27 22.54
C SER A 574 12.51 -33.04 23.22
N MET A 575 13.62 -32.51 22.69
CA MET A 575 14.35 -31.38 23.27
C MET A 575 13.67 -30.05 22.94
N THR A 576 13.05 -29.93 21.76
CA THR A 576 12.29 -28.76 21.32
C THR A 576 10.99 -28.57 22.12
N MET A 577 10.24 -29.64 22.41
CA MET A 577 9.06 -29.52 23.27
C MET A 577 9.41 -29.10 24.72
N ILE A 578 10.55 -29.58 25.23
CA ILE A 578 11.01 -29.22 26.59
C ILE A 578 11.50 -27.78 26.63
N SER A 579 12.19 -27.29 25.60
CA SER A 579 12.60 -25.87 25.54
C SER A 579 11.40 -24.94 25.45
N ASP A 580 10.38 -25.30 24.68
CA ASP A 580 9.14 -24.53 24.51
C ASP A 580 8.35 -24.38 25.83
N GLU A 581 8.08 -25.49 26.55
CA GLU A 581 7.42 -25.43 27.86
C GLU A 581 8.25 -24.66 28.90
N THR A 582 9.58 -24.84 28.87
CA THR A 582 10.48 -24.16 29.81
C THR A 582 10.51 -22.66 29.55
N ALA A 583 10.58 -22.26 28.28
CA ALA A 583 10.53 -20.86 27.84
C ALA A 583 9.19 -20.21 28.23
N LYS A 584 8.05 -20.85 27.94
CA LYS A 584 6.72 -20.40 28.39
C LYS A 584 6.65 -20.22 29.91
N SER A 585 7.26 -21.12 30.68
CA SER A 585 7.31 -20.98 32.15
C SER A 585 8.21 -19.82 32.62
N LYS A 586 9.36 -19.59 31.97
CA LYS A 586 10.28 -18.48 32.26
C LYS A 586 9.62 -17.14 31.91
N LEU A 587 8.96 -17.05 30.76
CA LEU A 587 8.22 -15.88 30.32
C LEU A 587 7.06 -15.56 31.27
N ASN A 588 6.23 -16.55 31.63
CA ASN A 588 5.15 -16.37 32.61
C ASN A 588 5.65 -15.87 33.97
N ARG A 589 6.85 -16.27 34.41
CA ARG A 589 7.48 -15.72 35.63
C ARG A 589 7.99 -14.28 35.46
N ARG A 590 8.50 -13.91 34.28
CA ARG A 590 8.83 -12.51 33.96
C ARG A 590 7.57 -11.65 33.93
N CYS A 591 6.58 -12.03 33.12
CA CYS A 591 5.31 -11.29 32.97
C CYS A 591 4.51 -11.18 34.27
N SER A 592 4.43 -12.21 35.11
CA SER A 592 3.75 -12.11 36.41
C SER A 592 4.45 -11.13 37.38
N SER A 593 5.76 -10.91 37.23
CA SER A 593 6.49 -9.91 38.01
C SER A 593 6.29 -8.48 37.49
N THR A 594 6.02 -8.30 36.19
CA THR A 594 5.70 -7.02 35.53
C THR A 594 4.23 -6.64 35.71
N PHE A 595 3.31 -7.57 35.47
CA PHE A 595 1.86 -7.36 35.50
C PHE A 595 1.31 -7.07 36.89
N SER A 596 1.94 -7.61 37.96
CA SER A 596 1.59 -7.25 39.34
C SER A 596 1.90 -5.77 39.70
N ARG A 597 2.53 -5.00 38.79
CA ARG A 597 2.93 -3.61 39.00
C ARG A 597 2.33 -2.59 38.01
N GLU A 598 1.58 -3.04 37.00
CA GLU A 598 1.10 -2.20 35.89
C GLU A 598 -0.41 -1.94 35.87
N GLY A 599 -1.11 -2.30 36.95
CA GLY A 599 -2.48 -1.84 37.16
C GLY A 599 -2.54 -0.34 37.43
N SER A 600 -3.02 0.44 36.45
CA SER A 600 -3.66 1.76 36.60
C SER A 600 -2.78 3.02 36.52
N VAL A 601 -2.17 3.36 35.37
CA VAL A 601 -1.96 4.80 35.02
C VAL A 601 -2.02 5.04 33.50
N ASN A 602 -3.17 5.56 33.07
CA ASN A 602 -3.50 6.29 31.84
C ASN A 602 -2.39 6.59 30.82
N LEU A 603 -2.49 5.95 29.65
CA LEU A 603 -1.83 6.34 28.39
C LEU A 603 -2.54 7.51 27.67
N LEU A 604 -3.63 8.04 28.22
CA LEU A 604 -4.54 8.99 27.57
C LEU A 604 -4.22 10.48 27.79
N THR A 605 -3.13 10.85 28.48
CA THR A 605 -2.82 12.25 28.83
C THR A 605 -1.38 12.68 28.55
N ALA A 606 -0.84 12.36 27.37
CA ALA A 606 0.44 12.91 26.91
C ALA A 606 0.37 13.38 25.45
#